data_AF-A0A3R5SJR5-F1
#
_entry.id   AF-A0A3R5SJR5-F1
#
_cell.length_a   1.000
_cell.length_b   1.000
_cell.length_c   1.000
_cell.angle_alpha   90.00
_cell.angle_beta   90.00
_cell.angle_gamma   90.00
#
_symmetry.space_group_name_H-M   'P 1'
#
loop_
_entity.id
_entity.type
_entity.pdbx_description
1 polymer ?
#
loop_
_entity_poly.entity_id
_entity_poly.type
_entity_poly.pdbx_seq_one_letter_code
_entity_poly.pdbx_strand_id
1 'polypeptide(L)'
;KYEALLLGGLPEEGLAKAGLKVSSKVLISAAAPNLYMLKLVEPELYEFSGVWPKDPLKPATKLTLALAAQLMTPIKFEYGNGVVGKLFAPRGVSNTVLNVYRGILNILQLNIKKTQNVYELQEAGTQGLCKTIYGITEDEKAGHILLTKTRDLNHCQEKVMKDMGVAYTKKCEKCQQDSKNLRGATAYNYILKPVASGVMILDAGVNELIQFSPFSERNGAAQMETKQSLVFLEIQGTNIVPIEGEYLHRGSLKYEFSTELLQTPIQLIKIINAQAQVVEILNHLVIYNMGRIHEKAPMKFLELVQVLRAADAEDLEILWSQYRAKPVHRQWLLDAIPLIGTPVAVTFIKDKFLADDLTVVEAAQALVTSAHMVTASTEAILLVKALAVNSKILKNPVLRQIVLLGYGTMISKHCVEEVVCPAEVIKPVLDLLIEAVAKAETQDIILLLKVLGNAGHPSSLKAITKILPIHGTAAASLPTRVHAEAILSLRNIAKKEPRMIQELALQLYMDKSLHPELRMLSCIVLFETRPPMGLVTTLANIVRTEENLQVASFTYSHMKSLTRSSAIIHASVAAACNIAIKILSPKLDRLSLRFSKAFHVDVYHSPLMLGAAAS
;
A
#
# COMPACT_ATOMS: atom_id res chain seq x y z
N LYS A 1 3.87 2.63 -37.84
CA LYS A 1 3.66 1.25 -37.35
C LYS A 1 4.02 1.20 -35.88
N TYR A 2 3.19 0.58 -35.05
CA TYR A 2 3.45 0.40 -33.62
C TYR A 2 3.41 -1.08 -33.26
N GLU A 3 4.40 -1.53 -32.50
CA GLU A 3 4.41 -2.84 -31.86
C GLU A 3 4.80 -2.68 -30.40
N ALA A 4 4.17 -3.44 -29.50
CA ALA A 4 4.57 -3.55 -28.11
C ALA A 4 4.46 -5.00 -27.64
N LEU A 5 5.52 -5.53 -27.03
CA LEU A 5 5.59 -6.87 -26.46
C LEU A 5 5.89 -6.74 -24.97
N LEU A 6 5.06 -7.36 -24.15
CA LEU A 6 5.21 -7.47 -22.71
C LEU A 6 5.42 -8.94 -22.35
N LEU A 7 6.48 -9.26 -21.62
CA LEU A 7 6.80 -10.62 -21.15
C LEU A 7 7.09 -10.61 -19.65
N GLY A 8 6.41 -11.46 -18.89
CA GLY A 8 6.67 -11.74 -17.49
C GLY A 8 7.19 -13.17 -17.29
N GLY A 9 8.17 -13.33 -16.41
CA GLY A 9 8.70 -14.64 -16.04
C GLY A 9 10.06 -14.56 -15.38
N LEU A 10 10.76 -15.70 -15.36
CA LEU A 10 12.14 -15.77 -14.88
C LEU A 10 13.12 -15.22 -15.93
N PRO A 11 14.29 -14.70 -15.51
CA PRO A 11 15.25 -14.05 -16.40
C PRO A 11 15.97 -14.98 -17.37
N GLU A 12 16.11 -16.25 -17.00
CA GLU A 12 16.87 -17.22 -17.76
C GLU A 12 16.21 -17.52 -19.11
N GLU A 13 17.04 -17.58 -20.15
CA GLU A 13 16.62 -17.98 -21.48
C GLU A 13 16.19 -19.46 -21.50
N GLY A 14 15.24 -19.79 -22.36
CA GLY A 14 14.73 -21.16 -22.46
C GLY A 14 13.77 -21.56 -21.34
N LEU A 15 13.41 -20.64 -20.44
CA LEU A 15 12.32 -20.83 -19.48
C LEU A 15 10.97 -20.35 -20.03
N ALA A 16 9.90 -20.84 -19.40
CA ALA A 16 8.55 -20.44 -19.72
C ALA A 16 8.31 -18.98 -19.29
N LYS A 17 7.76 -18.18 -20.20
CA LYS A 17 7.26 -16.82 -19.95
C LYS A 17 5.80 -16.72 -20.36
N ALA A 18 5.12 -15.72 -19.83
CA ALA A 18 3.77 -15.35 -20.24
C ALA A 18 3.72 -13.88 -20.62
N GLY A 19 2.86 -13.50 -21.55
CA GLY A 19 2.88 -12.13 -22.05
C GLY A 19 1.80 -11.78 -23.06
N LEU A 20 1.85 -10.53 -23.50
CA LEU A 20 0.93 -9.95 -24.47
C LEU A 20 1.72 -9.16 -25.51
N LYS A 21 1.28 -9.20 -26.77
CA LYS A 21 1.76 -8.30 -27.81
C LYS A 21 0.61 -7.52 -28.43
N VAL A 22 0.83 -6.25 -28.68
CA VAL A 22 -0.04 -5.36 -29.46
C VAL A 22 0.68 -5.00 -30.76
N SER A 23 -0.02 -5.08 -31.88
CA SER A 23 0.44 -4.60 -33.19
C SER A 23 -0.64 -3.72 -33.79
N SER A 24 -0.29 -2.54 -34.30
CA SER A 24 -1.26 -1.65 -34.93
C SER A 24 -0.58 -0.62 -35.82
N LYS A 25 -1.33 -0.06 -36.77
CA LYS A 25 -1.00 1.27 -37.31
C LYS A 25 -1.52 2.33 -36.35
N VAL A 26 -0.78 3.43 -36.21
CA VAL A 26 -1.16 4.57 -35.37
C VAL A 26 -1.22 5.78 -36.27
N LEU A 27 -2.37 6.44 -36.30
CA LEU A 27 -2.56 7.71 -36.98
C LEU A 27 -2.54 8.82 -35.95
N ILE A 28 -1.85 9.92 -36.26
CA ILE A 28 -1.82 11.14 -35.45
C ILE A 28 -2.11 12.31 -36.38
N SER A 29 -3.06 13.18 -36.01
CA SER A 29 -3.37 14.40 -36.77
C SER A 29 -3.60 15.58 -35.83
N ALA A 30 -3.25 16.78 -36.27
CA ALA A 30 -3.60 18.00 -35.53
C ALA A 30 -5.13 18.24 -35.62
N ALA A 31 -5.75 18.60 -34.50
CA ALA A 31 -7.16 18.97 -34.42
C ALA A 31 -7.35 20.48 -34.17
N ALA A 32 -6.46 21.08 -33.37
CA ALA A 32 -6.40 22.51 -33.09
C ALA A 32 -4.96 22.87 -32.60
N PRO A 33 -4.62 24.15 -32.37
CA PRO A 33 -3.33 24.51 -31.78
C PRO A 33 -3.09 23.75 -30.46
N ASN A 34 -1.95 23.06 -30.37
CA ASN A 34 -1.56 22.19 -29.25
C ASN A 34 -2.53 21.04 -28.92
N LEU A 35 -3.50 20.73 -29.79
CA LEU A 35 -4.46 19.64 -29.60
C LEU A 35 -4.39 18.68 -30.78
N TYR A 36 -4.13 17.42 -30.49
CA TYR A 36 -3.94 16.37 -31.49
C TYR A 36 -4.93 15.23 -31.25
N MET A 37 -5.15 14.43 -32.28
CA MET A 37 -5.89 13.18 -32.15
C MET A 37 -4.98 12.00 -32.44
N LEU A 38 -5.28 10.88 -31.80
CA LEU A 38 -4.63 9.60 -32.03
C LEU A 38 -5.69 8.53 -32.27
N LYS A 39 -5.50 7.72 -33.32
CA LYS A 39 -6.36 6.58 -33.67
C LYS A 39 -5.52 5.35 -33.97
N LEU A 40 -5.92 4.18 -33.48
CA LEU A 40 -5.36 2.90 -33.91
C LEU A 40 -6.13 2.38 -35.12
N VAL A 41 -5.39 1.81 -36.08
CA VAL A 41 -5.94 1.20 -37.29
C VAL A 41 -5.46 -0.24 -37.35
N GLU A 42 -6.42 -1.15 -37.52
CA GLU A 42 -6.19 -2.60 -37.57
C GLU A 42 -5.41 -3.12 -36.34
N PRO A 43 -5.87 -2.84 -35.10
CA PRO A 43 -5.19 -3.32 -33.91
C PRO A 43 -5.32 -4.84 -33.80
N GLU A 44 -4.20 -5.51 -33.59
CA GLU A 44 -4.10 -6.95 -33.36
C GLU A 44 -3.46 -7.22 -32.00
N LEU A 45 -4.05 -8.15 -31.26
CA LEU A 45 -3.55 -8.59 -29.96
C LEU A 45 -3.09 -10.04 -30.06
N TYR A 46 -2.02 -10.34 -29.35
CA TYR A 46 -1.43 -11.67 -29.29
C TYR A 46 -1.16 -12.03 -27.84
N GLU A 47 -1.30 -13.31 -27.52
CA GLU A 47 -0.95 -13.90 -26.23
C GLU A 47 0.31 -14.76 -26.39
N PHE A 48 1.13 -14.75 -25.36
CA PHE A 48 2.30 -15.61 -25.23
C PHE A 48 2.18 -16.44 -23.96
N SER A 49 2.37 -17.75 -24.09
CA SER A 49 2.55 -18.67 -22.97
C SER A 49 3.35 -19.85 -23.48
N GLY A 50 4.62 -19.94 -23.07
CA GLY A 50 5.55 -20.93 -23.60
C GLY A 50 7.01 -20.58 -23.31
N VAL A 51 7.93 -21.37 -23.85
CA VAL A 51 9.37 -21.20 -23.74
C VAL A 51 9.86 -20.08 -24.66
N TRP A 52 10.38 -19.01 -24.08
CA TRP A 52 10.90 -17.87 -24.84
C TRP A 52 12.39 -18.07 -25.20
N PRO A 53 12.83 -17.77 -26.44
CA PRO A 53 12.09 -17.22 -27.60
C PRO A 53 11.60 -18.29 -28.60
N LYS A 54 11.48 -19.56 -28.18
CA LYS A 54 11.22 -20.69 -29.09
C LYS A 54 9.78 -20.78 -29.55
N ASP A 55 8.84 -20.64 -28.62
CA ASP A 55 7.42 -20.79 -28.91
C ASP A 55 6.86 -19.55 -29.64
N PRO A 56 5.84 -19.72 -30.51
CA PRO A 56 5.26 -18.61 -31.25
C PRO A 56 4.25 -17.82 -30.41
N LEU A 57 4.12 -16.53 -30.73
CA LEU A 57 2.99 -15.69 -30.32
C LEU A 57 1.70 -16.19 -30.98
N LYS A 58 0.62 -16.30 -30.20
CA LYS A 58 -0.69 -16.75 -30.69
C LYS A 58 -1.65 -15.57 -30.82
N PRO A 59 -2.32 -15.37 -31.97
CA PRO A 59 -3.33 -14.32 -32.10
C PRO A 59 -4.46 -14.48 -31.08
N ALA A 60 -4.75 -13.42 -30.33
CA ALA A 60 -5.79 -13.37 -29.31
C ALA A 60 -7.11 -12.85 -29.91
N THR A 61 -7.64 -13.54 -30.94
CA THR A 61 -8.74 -13.05 -31.78
C THR A 61 -9.99 -12.65 -30.99
N LYS A 62 -10.38 -13.43 -29.96
CA LYS A 62 -11.51 -13.11 -29.09
C LYS A 62 -11.31 -11.80 -28.34
N LEU A 63 -10.10 -11.57 -27.80
CA LEU A 63 -9.75 -10.35 -27.08
C LEU A 63 -9.67 -9.15 -28.03
N THR A 64 -9.06 -9.34 -29.20
CA THR A 64 -9.00 -8.33 -30.27
C THR A 64 -10.42 -7.87 -30.63
N LEU A 65 -11.33 -8.80 -30.92
CA LEU A 65 -12.72 -8.48 -31.26
C LEU A 65 -13.45 -7.76 -30.11
N ALA A 66 -13.25 -8.22 -28.87
CA ALA A 66 -13.89 -7.62 -27.69
C ALA A 66 -13.46 -6.16 -27.44
N LEU A 67 -12.22 -5.81 -27.77
CA LEU A 67 -11.66 -4.47 -27.54
C LEU A 67 -11.61 -3.61 -28.81
N ALA A 68 -11.89 -4.17 -29.99
CA ALA A 68 -11.72 -3.52 -31.30
C ALA A 68 -12.41 -2.15 -31.37
N ALA A 69 -13.68 -2.08 -30.96
CA ALA A 69 -14.45 -0.83 -31.01
C ALA A 69 -13.77 0.29 -30.20
N GLN A 70 -13.30 -0.02 -28.99
CA GLN A 70 -12.64 0.96 -28.13
C GLN A 70 -11.24 1.31 -28.64
N LEU A 71 -10.45 0.31 -29.08
CA LEU A 71 -9.09 0.50 -29.61
C LEU A 71 -9.05 1.29 -30.91
N MET A 72 -10.12 1.28 -31.71
CA MET A 72 -10.21 2.05 -32.95
C MET A 72 -10.87 3.43 -32.76
N THR A 73 -11.36 3.73 -31.55
CA THR A 73 -12.00 5.01 -31.24
C THR A 73 -10.93 6.11 -31.14
N PRO A 74 -10.97 7.19 -31.94
CA PRO A 74 -10.02 8.28 -31.82
C PRO A 74 -10.11 8.99 -30.47
N ILE A 75 -8.96 9.23 -29.83
CA ILE A 75 -8.84 10.07 -28.64
C ILE A 75 -8.19 11.40 -28.99
N LYS A 76 -8.35 12.41 -28.12
CA LYS A 76 -7.63 13.69 -28.21
C LYS A 76 -6.61 13.82 -27.09
N PHE A 77 -5.53 14.54 -27.33
CA PHE A 77 -4.52 14.85 -26.32
C PHE A 77 -3.89 16.21 -26.59
N GLU A 78 -3.55 16.91 -25.52
CA GLU A 78 -2.73 18.11 -25.59
C GLU A 78 -1.27 17.72 -25.87
N TYR A 79 -0.63 18.43 -26.79
CA TYR A 79 0.77 18.24 -27.09
C TYR A 79 1.42 19.56 -27.50
N GLY A 80 2.45 19.96 -26.77
CA GLY A 80 3.18 21.19 -27.03
C GLY A 80 4.62 21.07 -26.55
N ASN A 81 5.57 21.52 -27.38
CA ASN A 81 7.01 21.50 -27.07
C ASN A 81 7.51 20.13 -26.56
N GLY A 82 7.01 19.03 -27.13
CA GLY A 82 7.41 17.68 -26.76
C GLY A 82 6.76 17.15 -25.47
N VAL A 83 5.83 17.88 -24.86
CA VAL A 83 5.13 17.47 -23.63
C VAL A 83 3.70 17.08 -23.95
N VAL A 84 3.32 15.87 -23.53
CA VAL A 84 1.93 15.39 -23.53
C VAL A 84 1.21 15.94 -22.30
N GLY A 85 0.11 16.65 -22.54
CA GLY A 85 -0.72 17.26 -21.50
C GLY A 85 -1.93 16.39 -21.16
N LYS A 86 -3.11 17.02 -21.14
CA LYS A 86 -4.38 16.35 -20.83
C LYS A 86 -4.84 15.43 -21.95
N LEU A 87 -5.50 14.35 -21.58
CA LEU A 87 -6.14 13.40 -22.51
C LEU A 87 -7.65 13.58 -22.47
N PHE A 88 -8.29 13.35 -23.62
CA PHE A 88 -9.73 13.37 -23.75
C PHE A 88 -10.22 12.18 -24.57
N ALA A 89 -11.24 11.49 -24.09
CA ALA A 89 -11.80 10.33 -24.76
C ALA A 89 -13.33 10.24 -24.59
N PRO A 90 -14.06 9.66 -25.55
CA PRO A 90 -15.48 9.37 -25.40
C PRO A 90 -15.76 8.44 -24.23
N ARG A 91 -17.00 8.49 -23.68
CA ARG A 91 -17.43 7.63 -22.56
C ARG A 91 -17.27 6.13 -22.81
N GLY A 92 -17.40 5.69 -24.07
CA GLY A 92 -17.25 4.29 -24.46
C GLY A 92 -15.84 3.74 -24.33
N VAL A 93 -14.81 4.59 -24.14
CA VAL A 93 -13.41 4.14 -23.99
C VAL A 93 -13.11 3.93 -22.50
N SER A 94 -12.88 2.67 -22.14
CA SER A 94 -12.48 2.26 -20.79
C SER A 94 -11.10 2.80 -20.41
N ASN A 95 -10.84 2.94 -19.10
CA ASN A 95 -9.52 3.33 -18.60
C ASN A 95 -8.42 2.36 -19.04
N THR A 96 -8.71 1.05 -19.09
CA THR A 96 -7.76 0.03 -19.55
C THR A 96 -7.30 0.29 -20.97
N VAL A 97 -8.23 0.56 -21.90
CA VAL A 97 -7.88 0.90 -23.29
C VAL A 97 -7.18 2.27 -23.36
N LEU A 98 -7.62 3.25 -22.57
CA LEU A 98 -6.96 4.55 -22.51
C LEU A 98 -5.51 4.45 -21.99
N ASN A 99 -5.22 3.53 -21.08
CA ASN A 99 -3.85 3.25 -20.63
C ASN A 99 -2.96 2.65 -21.74
N VAL A 100 -3.53 1.90 -22.69
CA VAL A 100 -2.78 1.48 -23.90
C VAL A 100 -2.39 2.70 -24.73
N TYR A 101 -3.32 3.64 -24.94
CA TYR A 101 -3.00 4.91 -25.60
C TYR A 101 -1.95 5.73 -24.85
N ARG A 102 -2.03 5.81 -23.51
CA ARG A 102 -0.99 6.47 -22.69
C ARG A 102 0.37 5.82 -22.90
N GLY A 103 0.43 4.49 -23.01
CA GLY A 103 1.65 3.75 -23.35
C GLY A 103 2.27 4.16 -24.69
N ILE A 104 1.44 4.43 -25.72
CA ILE A 104 1.88 4.94 -27.02
C ILE A 104 2.32 6.40 -26.90
N LEU A 105 1.50 7.25 -26.28
CA LEU A 105 1.77 8.67 -26.10
C LEU A 105 3.03 8.94 -25.27
N ASN A 106 3.41 8.02 -24.38
CA ASN A 106 4.62 8.13 -23.57
C ASN A 106 5.90 8.10 -24.40
N ILE A 107 5.86 7.51 -25.60
CA ILE A 107 6.96 7.56 -26.59
C ILE A 107 7.09 8.96 -27.18
N LEU A 108 6.00 9.73 -27.24
CA LEU A 108 6.00 11.10 -27.76
C LEU A 108 6.45 12.14 -26.70
N GLN A 109 6.55 11.74 -25.43
CA GLN A 109 7.03 12.61 -24.36
C GLN A 109 8.54 12.85 -24.50
N LEU A 110 8.93 13.97 -25.10
CA LEU A 110 10.30 14.33 -25.45
C LEU A 110 10.59 15.79 -25.09
N ASN A 111 11.03 16.05 -23.85
CA ASN A 111 11.37 17.42 -23.40
C ASN A 111 12.79 17.84 -23.84
N ILE A 112 12.98 17.97 -25.16
CA ILE A 112 14.29 18.23 -25.77
C ILE A 112 14.75 19.65 -25.49
N LYS A 113 15.89 19.81 -24.80
CA LYS A 113 16.57 21.10 -24.64
C LYS A 113 17.43 21.42 -25.86
N LYS A 114 17.33 22.65 -26.37
CA LYS A 114 18.14 23.12 -27.51
C LYS A 114 19.60 23.44 -27.15
N THR A 115 19.92 23.58 -25.87
CA THR A 115 21.21 24.10 -25.40
C THR A 115 22.15 23.03 -24.85
N GLN A 116 21.69 21.79 -24.69
CA GLN A 116 22.40 20.74 -23.97
C GLN A 116 22.22 19.40 -24.68
N ASN A 117 23.32 18.71 -24.94
CA ASN A 117 23.31 17.38 -25.54
C ASN A 117 23.13 16.27 -24.50
N VAL A 118 23.58 16.49 -23.27
CA VAL A 118 23.37 15.57 -22.14
C VAL A 118 22.82 16.35 -20.96
N TYR A 119 21.70 15.91 -20.42
CA TYR A 119 21.08 16.56 -19.27
C TYR A 119 20.13 15.62 -18.53
N GLU A 120 19.82 15.98 -17.30
CA GLU A 120 18.82 15.33 -16.48
C GLU A 120 17.68 16.27 -16.12
N LEU A 121 16.50 15.70 -15.93
CA LEU A 121 15.32 16.39 -15.42
C LEU A 121 14.35 15.40 -14.77
N GLN A 122 13.36 15.93 -14.06
CA GLN A 122 12.18 15.18 -13.67
C GLN A 122 11.17 15.24 -14.81
N GLU A 123 10.70 14.07 -15.26
CA GLU A 123 9.77 14.01 -16.38
C GLU A 123 8.59 13.10 -16.07
N ALA A 124 7.39 13.57 -16.44
CA ALA A 124 6.14 12.83 -16.30
C ALA A 124 6.06 11.68 -17.31
N GLY A 125 5.30 10.65 -16.99
CA GLY A 125 5.07 9.49 -17.85
C GLY A 125 4.00 8.59 -17.27
N THR A 126 3.79 7.45 -17.91
CA THR A 126 2.81 6.44 -17.47
C THR A 126 3.04 5.98 -16.03
N GLN A 127 4.30 5.86 -15.60
CA GLN A 127 4.69 5.39 -14.26
C GLN A 127 4.87 6.52 -13.23
N GLY A 128 4.57 7.78 -13.60
CA GLY A 128 4.68 8.94 -12.71
C GLY A 128 5.77 9.94 -13.12
N LEU A 129 6.26 10.69 -12.15
CA LEU A 129 7.28 11.73 -12.30
C LEU A 129 8.63 11.19 -11.83
N CYS A 130 9.51 10.86 -12.78
CA CYS A 130 10.77 10.16 -12.51
C CYS A 130 11.97 10.87 -13.11
N LYS A 131 13.13 10.66 -12.47
CA LYS A 131 14.42 11.14 -12.96
C LYS A 131 14.69 10.54 -14.34
N THR A 132 14.91 11.42 -15.32
CA THR A 132 15.09 11.07 -16.71
C THR A 132 16.35 11.74 -17.24
N ILE A 133 17.16 10.98 -17.96
CA ILE A 133 18.43 11.41 -18.55
C ILE A 133 18.29 11.37 -20.05
N TYR A 134 18.72 12.43 -20.72
CA TYR A 134 18.79 12.54 -22.16
C TYR A 134 20.25 12.55 -22.61
N GLY A 135 20.54 11.88 -23.70
CA GLY A 135 21.80 11.93 -24.45
C GLY A 135 21.49 12.08 -25.93
N ILE A 136 21.96 13.16 -26.53
CA ILE A 136 21.69 13.53 -27.92
C ILE A 136 23.02 13.57 -28.67
N THR A 137 23.07 12.87 -29.80
CA THR A 137 24.20 12.88 -30.73
C THR A 137 23.70 13.07 -32.15
N GLU A 138 24.43 13.83 -32.95
CA GLU A 138 24.09 14.05 -34.35
C GLU A 138 24.84 13.04 -35.22
N ASP A 139 24.12 12.41 -36.15
CA ASP A 139 24.71 11.65 -37.24
C ASP A 139 24.83 12.58 -38.46
N GLU A 140 25.96 13.27 -38.55
CA GLU A 140 26.25 14.23 -39.62
C GLU A 140 26.17 13.62 -41.03
N LYS A 141 26.40 12.30 -41.17
CA LYS A 141 26.37 11.62 -42.48
C LYS A 141 24.96 11.34 -42.95
N ALA A 142 24.04 11.03 -42.03
CA ALA A 142 22.64 10.73 -42.33
C ALA A 142 21.72 11.96 -42.20
N GLY A 143 22.20 13.07 -41.61
CA GLY A 143 21.36 14.23 -41.28
C GLY A 143 20.30 13.89 -40.22
N HIS A 144 20.57 12.89 -39.38
CA HIS A 144 19.67 12.41 -38.34
C HIS A 144 20.18 12.81 -36.96
N ILE A 145 19.26 12.99 -36.02
CA ILE A 145 19.57 13.15 -34.60
C ILE A 145 19.28 11.81 -33.92
N LEU A 146 20.29 11.25 -33.27
CA LEU A 146 20.15 10.07 -32.42
C LEU A 146 19.94 10.53 -30.98
N LEU A 147 18.82 10.14 -30.38
CA LEU A 147 18.47 10.51 -29.01
C LEU A 147 18.28 9.25 -28.18
N THR A 148 19.01 9.17 -27.07
CA THR A 148 18.81 8.17 -26.02
C THR A 148 18.19 8.85 -24.82
N LYS A 149 17.09 8.29 -24.33
CA LYS A 149 16.39 8.75 -23.13
C LYS A 149 16.29 7.58 -22.16
N THR A 150 16.74 7.76 -20.93
CA THR A 150 16.68 6.73 -19.89
C THR A 150 15.91 7.24 -18.69
N ARG A 151 14.93 6.47 -18.23
CA ARG A 151 14.13 6.75 -17.04
C ARG A 151 14.53 5.81 -15.92
N ASP A 152 14.84 6.39 -14.76
CA ASP A 152 15.15 5.64 -13.55
C ASP A 152 13.90 5.48 -12.68
N LEU A 153 13.28 4.30 -12.71
CA LEU A 153 12.05 4.01 -11.97
C LEU A 153 12.28 3.78 -10.46
N ASN A 154 13.54 3.86 -10.02
CA ASN A 154 13.93 3.82 -8.62
C ASN A 154 14.00 5.22 -7.99
N HIS A 155 13.99 6.27 -8.81
CA HIS A 155 14.11 7.66 -8.41
C HIS A 155 12.96 8.49 -8.99
N CYS A 156 11.77 8.30 -8.43
CA CYS A 156 10.58 9.05 -8.77
C CYS A 156 10.14 9.94 -7.61
N GLN A 157 9.83 11.20 -7.91
CA GLN A 157 9.17 12.10 -6.97
C GLN A 157 7.74 11.66 -6.70
N GLU A 158 7.08 11.16 -7.75
CA GLU A 158 5.75 10.59 -7.68
C GLU A 158 5.77 9.29 -8.49
N LYS A 159 5.46 8.16 -7.84
CA LYS A 159 5.41 6.86 -8.48
C LYS A 159 3.96 6.41 -8.57
N VAL A 160 3.50 6.06 -9.77
CA VAL A 160 2.16 5.49 -9.97
C VAL A 160 2.23 4.01 -9.61
N MET A 161 1.83 3.69 -8.39
CA MET A 161 1.83 2.36 -7.82
C MET A 161 0.69 2.25 -6.82
N LYS A 162 0.01 1.11 -6.74
CA LYS A 162 -1.01 0.84 -5.73
C LYS A 162 -0.64 -0.43 -4.98
N ASP A 163 -0.39 -0.28 -3.69
CA ASP A 163 -0.22 -1.40 -2.78
C ASP A 163 -1.55 -1.69 -2.09
N MET A 164 -1.86 -2.97 -1.89
CA MET A 164 -3.07 -3.42 -1.20
C MET A 164 -2.69 -4.36 -0.06
N GLY A 165 -3.33 -4.22 1.10
CA GLY A 165 -3.09 -5.09 2.26
C GLY A 165 -1.79 -4.80 3.03
N VAL A 166 -1.10 -3.69 2.75
CA VAL A 166 0.20 -3.35 3.36
C VAL A 166 0.11 -2.34 4.51
N ALA A 167 -1.10 -2.00 4.97
CA ALA A 167 -1.33 -0.93 5.94
C ALA A 167 -0.65 -1.16 7.31
N TYR A 168 -0.29 -2.40 7.65
CA TYR A 168 0.46 -2.73 8.87
C TYR A 168 1.97 -2.80 8.67
N THR A 169 2.43 -2.72 7.42
CA THR A 169 3.85 -2.75 7.10
C THR A 169 4.48 -1.39 7.43
N LYS A 170 5.76 -1.43 7.79
CA LYS A 170 6.55 -0.22 8.02
C LYS A 170 7.79 -0.29 7.14
N LYS A 171 8.01 0.76 6.35
CA LYS A 171 9.20 0.84 5.52
C LYS A 171 10.45 0.84 6.38
N CYS A 172 11.33 -0.10 6.12
CA CYS A 172 12.67 -0.12 6.71
C CYS A 172 13.66 0.53 5.74
N GLU A 173 13.90 1.84 5.92
CA GLU A 173 14.82 2.57 5.03
C GLU A 173 16.21 1.95 5.01
N LYS A 174 16.77 1.58 6.17
CA LYS A 174 18.08 0.91 6.25
C LYS A 174 18.12 -0.43 5.52
N CYS A 175 17.05 -1.22 5.57
CA CYS A 175 16.99 -2.51 4.89
C CYS A 175 16.94 -2.33 3.37
N GLN A 176 16.39 -1.20 2.90
CA GLN A 176 16.25 -0.88 1.48
C GLN A 176 17.44 -0.10 0.88
N GLN A 177 18.43 0.28 1.70
CA GLN A 177 19.66 0.92 1.23
C GLN A 177 20.52 -0.05 0.43
N ASP A 178 20.73 -1.26 0.96
CA ASP A 178 21.64 -2.24 0.35
C ASP A 178 20.95 -3.13 -0.70
N SER A 179 19.64 -3.34 -0.58
CA SER A 179 18.86 -4.20 -1.49
C SER A 179 17.44 -3.66 -1.66
N LYS A 180 16.96 -3.58 -2.91
CA LYS A 180 15.58 -3.16 -3.21
C LYS A 180 14.83 -4.34 -3.82
N ASN A 181 13.64 -4.63 -3.28
CA ASN A 181 12.82 -5.73 -3.79
C ASN A 181 12.21 -5.43 -5.15
N LEU A 182 12.04 -4.17 -5.52
CA LEU A 182 11.52 -3.77 -6.83
C LEU A 182 12.49 -2.77 -7.46
N ARG A 183 13.02 -3.10 -8.63
CA ARG A 183 13.87 -2.23 -9.43
C ARG A 183 13.35 -2.13 -10.84
N GLY A 184 13.59 -1.00 -11.49
CA GLY A 184 13.31 -0.91 -12.91
C GLY A 184 13.95 0.29 -13.59
N ALA A 185 14.09 0.17 -14.90
CA ALA A 185 14.57 1.23 -15.77
C ALA A 185 13.92 1.10 -17.15
N THR A 186 13.75 2.22 -17.83
CA THR A 186 13.23 2.27 -19.19
C THR A 186 14.18 3.05 -20.08
N ALA A 187 14.66 2.43 -21.15
CA ALA A 187 15.48 3.08 -22.15
C ALA A 187 14.68 3.28 -23.45
N TYR A 188 14.78 4.46 -24.03
CA TYR A 188 14.18 4.84 -25.29
C TYR A 188 15.29 5.29 -26.23
N ASN A 189 15.33 4.75 -27.43
CA ASN A 189 16.26 5.12 -28.48
C ASN A 189 15.46 5.67 -29.66
N TYR A 190 15.80 6.86 -30.12
CA TYR A 190 15.10 7.53 -31.20
C TYR A 190 16.03 7.86 -32.36
N ILE A 191 15.51 7.71 -33.57
CA ILE A 191 16.07 8.30 -34.78
C ILE A 191 15.15 9.45 -35.19
N LEU A 192 15.65 10.67 -35.13
CA LEU A 192 14.89 11.88 -35.40
C LEU A 192 15.41 12.57 -36.68
N LYS A 193 14.50 13.19 -37.42
CA LYS A 193 14.81 14.02 -38.59
C LYS A 193 14.41 15.48 -38.33
N PRO A 194 15.32 16.44 -38.48
CA PRO A 194 14.98 17.86 -38.43
C PRO A 194 13.98 18.23 -39.54
N VAL A 195 12.95 19.01 -39.19
CA VAL A 195 11.97 19.56 -40.12
C VAL A 195 11.70 21.02 -39.76
N ALA A 196 11.15 21.82 -40.68
CA ALA A 196 10.93 23.25 -40.43
C ALA A 196 10.06 23.54 -39.18
N SER A 197 9.13 22.63 -38.85
CA SER A 197 8.24 22.72 -37.68
C SER A 197 8.80 22.09 -36.40
N GLY A 198 10.06 21.60 -36.39
CA GLY A 198 10.70 20.96 -35.24
C GLY A 198 11.47 19.69 -35.59
N VAL A 199 11.15 18.59 -34.91
CA VAL A 199 11.76 17.28 -35.15
C VAL A 199 10.68 16.24 -35.42
N MET A 200 10.96 15.36 -36.38
CA MET A 200 10.10 14.24 -36.73
C MET A 200 10.73 12.95 -36.20
N ILE A 201 9.93 12.13 -35.51
CA ILE A 201 10.36 10.80 -35.07
C ILE A 201 10.27 9.86 -36.27
N LEU A 202 11.40 9.33 -36.74
CA LEU A 202 11.44 8.32 -37.79
C LEU A 202 11.32 6.91 -37.20
N ASP A 203 12.04 6.67 -36.09
CA ASP A 203 12.03 5.41 -35.37
C ASP A 203 12.15 5.69 -33.87
N ALA A 204 11.44 4.92 -33.06
CA ALA A 204 11.61 4.88 -31.62
C ALA A 204 11.53 3.43 -31.12
N GLY A 205 12.60 2.97 -30.48
CA GLY A 205 12.66 1.69 -29.77
C GLY A 205 12.65 1.91 -28.26
N VAL A 206 11.83 1.16 -27.53
CA VAL A 206 11.75 1.22 -26.07
C VAL A 206 12.06 -0.15 -25.50
N ASN A 207 12.93 -0.21 -24.49
CA ASN A 207 13.20 -1.39 -23.69
C ASN A 207 13.04 -1.04 -22.22
N GLU A 208 12.10 -1.69 -21.56
CA GLU A 208 11.86 -1.60 -20.13
C GLU A 208 12.17 -2.93 -19.45
N LEU A 209 12.79 -2.85 -18.28
CA LEU A 209 12.96 -3.99 -17.40
C LEU A 209 12.49 -3.59 -16.00
N ILE A 210 11.54 -4.35 -15.46
CA ILE A 210 11.12 -4.30 -14.06
C ILE A 210 11.47 -5.63 -13.42
N GLN A 211 12.26 -5.59 -12.36
CA GLN A 211 12.74 -6.76 -11.64
C GLN A 211 12.15 -6.75 -10.22
N PHE A 212 11.54 -7.87 -9.83
CA PHE A 212 11.06 -8.14 -8.48
C PHE A 212 11.89 -9.25 -7.82
N SER A 213 12.64 -8.87 -6.80
CA SER A 213 13.47 -9.75 -5.98
C SER A 213 12.78 -9.94 -4.62
N PRO A 214 12.09 -11.05 -4.35
CA PRO A 214 11.49 -11.31 -3.03
C PRO A 214 12.56 -11.52 -1.94
N PHE A 215 13.78 -11.88 -2.36
CA PHE A 215 14.94 -12.14 -1.52
C PHE A 215 16.09 -11.21 -1.90
N SER A 216 17.30 -11.50 -1.42
CA SER A 216 18.49 -10.84 -1.96
C SER A 216 18.63 -11.10 -3.46
N GLU A 217 19.11 -10.12 -4.23
CA GLU A 217 19.14 -10.16 -5.71
C GLU A 217 19.91 -11.37 -6.26
N ARG A 218 20.85 -11.91 -5.48
CA ARG A 218 21.65 -13.09 -5.86
C ARG A 218 20.85 -14.40 -5.87
N ASN A 219 19.67 -14.43 -5.23
CA ASN A 219 18.86 -15.63 -5.05
C ASN A 219 17.72 -15.73 -6.07
N GLY A 220 17.85 -15.01 -7.19
CA GLY A 220 16.86 -14.99 -8.27
C GLY A 220 15.84 -13.87 -8.12
N ALA A 221 15.26 -13.49 -9.26
CA ALA A 221 14.25 -12.46 -9.35
C ALA A 221 13.26 -12.82 -10.45
N ALA A 222 12.00 -12.43 -10.29
CA ALA A 222 11.06 -12.40 -11.40
C ALA A 222 11.27 -11.09 -12.16
N GLN A 223 11.08 -11.13 -13.49
CA GLN A 223 11.19 -9.94 -14.33
C GLN A 223 9.97 -9.75 -15.22
N MET A 224 9.72 -8.50 -15.53
CA MET A 224 8.81 -8.05 -16.57
C MET A 224 9.61 -7.22 -17.56
N GLU A 225 9.61 -7.63 -18.82
CA GLU A 225 10.31 -6.98 -19.93
C GLU A 225 9.26 -6.41 -20.89
N THR A 226 9.37 -5.11 -21.19
CA THR A 226 8.52 -4.45 -22.19
C THR A 226 9.39 -3.97 -23.33
N LYS A 227 9.05 -4.36 -24.57
CA LYS A 227 9.63 -3.82 -25.80
C LYS A 227 8.58 -3.07 -26.56
N GLN A 228 8.87 -1.84 -26.99
CA GLN A 228 7.99 -1.10 -27.90
C GLN A 228 8.79 -0.63 -29.12
N SER A 229 8.12 -0.53 -30.26
CA SER A 229 8.66 0.02 -31.49
C SER A 229 7.61 0.92 -32.13
N LEU A 230 7.99 2.15 -32.45
CA LEU A 230 7.17 3.11 -33.20
C LEU A 230 7.97 3.58 -34.40
N VAL A 231 7.54 3.17 -35.59
CA VAL A 231 8.22 3.47 -36.87
C VAL A 231 7.33 4.36 -37.71
N PHE A 232 7.86 5.49 -38.18
CA PHE A 232 7.20 6.36 -39.13
C PHE A 232 7.01 5.64 -40.47
N LEU A 233 5.83 5.79 -41.07
CA LEU A 233 5.52 5.20 -42.38
C LEU A 233 5.42 6.28 -43.44
N GLU A 234 4.44 7.17 -43.29
CA GLU A 234 4.12 8.20 -44.27
C GLU A 234 3.29 9.32 -43.62
N ILE A 235 3.16 10.44 -44.33
CA ILE A 235 2.18 11.50 -44.04
C ILE A 235 1.02 11.32 -45.02
N GLN A 236 -0.20 11.31 -44.50
CA GLN A 236 -1.43 11.21 -45.29
C GLN A 236 -2.15 12.57 -45.31
N GLY A 237 -2.84 12.88 -46.42
CA GLY A 237 -3.62 14.11 -46.57
C GLY A 237 -4.98 14.09 -45.84
N THR A 238 -5.40 12.93 -45.33
CA THR A 238 -6.68 12.76 -44.63
C THR A 238 -6.50 12.92 -43.13
N ASN A 239 -7.22 13.88 -42.54
CA ASN A 239 -7.26 14.05 -41.09
C ASN A 239 -8.14 12.97 -40.43
N ILE A 240 -7.84 12.67 -39.16
CA ILE A 240 -8.68 11.79 -38.36
C ILE A 240 -10.00 12.50 -38.10
N VAL A 241 -11.11 11.87 -38.48
CA VAL A 241 -12.45 12.38 -38.19
C VAL A 241 -12.82 12.04 -36.74
N PRO A 242 -13.22 13.01 -35.91
CA PRO A 242 -13.70 12.74 -34.56
C PRO A 242 -15.02 11.98 -34.61
N ILE A 243 -15.27 11.14 -33.61
CA ILE A 243 -16.58 10.48 -33.49
C ILE A 243 -17.60 11.48 -32.95
N GLU A 244 -18.85 11.36 -33.40
CA GLU A 244 -19.97 12.10 -32.83
C GLU A 244 -20.15 11.73 -31.36
N GLY A 245 -19.88 12.69 -30.47
CA GLY A 245 -19.98 12.48 -29.04
C GLY A 245 -19.12 13.45 -28.24
N GLU A 246 -19.38 13.48 -26.94
CA GLU A 246 -18.63 14.30 -25.99
C GLU A 246 -17.26 13.67 -25.72
N TYR A 247 -16.20 14.47 -25.88
CA TYR A 247 -14.84 14.12 -25.49
C TYR A 247 -14.58 14.61 -24.06
N LEU A 248 -14.68 13.69 -23.11
CA LEU A 248 -14.50 14.00 -21.70
C LEU A 248 -13.02 14.11 -21.35
N HIS A 249 -12.68 14.99 -20.42
CA HIS A 249 -11.35 15.03 -19.81
C HIS A 249 -11.08 13.74 -19.01
N ARG A 250 -9.94 13.09 -19.29
CA ARG A 250 -9.54 11.79 -18.71
C ARG A 250 -8.11 11.85 -18.19
N GLY A 251 -7.81 12.91 -17.45
CA GLY A 251 -6.52 13.07 -16.76
C GLY A 251 -5.34 13.30 -17.70
N SER A 252 -4.18 12.78 -17.30
CA SER A 252 -2.88 13.04 -17.93
C SER A 252 -2.26 11.79 -18.55
N LEU A 253 -0.97 11.87 -18.91
CA LEU A 253 -0.18 10.74 -19.41
C LEU A 253 0.03 9.62 -18.36
N LYS A 254 -0.12 9.93 -17.06
CA LYS A 254 0.03 8.95 -15.98
C LYS A 254 -1.00 7.83 -16.10
N TYR A 255 -0.59 6.60 -15.80
CA TYR A 255 -1.50 5.45 -15.74
C TYR A 255 -2.61 5.71 -14.72
N GLU A 256 -3.84 5.37 -15.07
CA GLU A 256 -4.99 5.47 -14.16
C GLU A 256 -5.52 4.08 -13.83
N PHE A 257 -5.53 3.74 -12.54
CA PHE A 257 -6.11 2.49 -12.05
C PHE A 257 -7.62 2.47 -12.27
N SER A 258 -8.16 1.29 -12.55
CA SER A 258 -9.59 1.04 -12.72
C SER A 258 -10.02 -0.20 -11.90
N THR A 259 -11.02 -0.92 -12.39
CA THR A 259 -11.60 -2.11 -11.76
C THR A 259 -10.64 -3.29 -11.62
N GLU A 260 -9.45 -3.27 -12.25
CA GLU A 260 -8.43 -4.31 -12.10
C GLU A 260 -7.98 -4.50 -10.64
N LEU A 261 -8.12 -3.46 -9.80
CA LEU A 261 -7.81 -3.54 -8.37
C LEU A 261 -8.75 -4.47 -7.59
N LEU A 262 -9.93 -4.79 -8.14
CA LEU A 262 -10.90 -5.68 -7.48
C LEU A 262 -10.49 -7.16 -7.63
N GLN A 263 -9.74 -7.50 -8.69
CA GLN A 263 -9.32 -8.86 -8.97
C GLN A 263 -8.01 -9.20 -8.26
N THR A 264 -7.93 -10.41 -7.74
CA THR A 264 -6.68 -10.90 -7.15
C THR A 264 -5.91 -11.66 -8.23
N PRO A 265 -4.65 -11.29 -8.54
CA PRO A 265 -3.91 -11.81 -9.70
C PRO A 265 -3.51 -13.28 -9.60
N ILE A 266 -3.98 -14.00 -8.57
CA ILE A 266 -3.77 -15.44 -8.38
C ILE A 266 -4.73 -16.26 -9.26
N GLN A 267 -5.98 -15.79 -9.41
CA GLN A 267 -6.99 -16.44 -10.24
C GLN A 267 -7.83 -15.38 -10.94
N LEU A 268 -7.69 -15.30 -12.26
CA LEU A 268 -8.57 -14.46 -13.09
C LEU A 268 -9.92 -15.16 -13.24
N ILE A 269 -10.99 -14.44 -12.90
CA ILE A 269 -12.35 -14.97 -12.93
C ILE A 269 -13.17 -14.12 -13.89
N LYS A 270 -13.87 -14.79 -14.81
CA LYS A 270 -14.84 -14.12 -15.67
C LYS A 270 -16.14 -13.98 -14.89
N ILE A 271 -16.48 -12.75 -14.53
CA ILE A 271 -17.72 -12.43 -13.84
C ILE A 271 -18.74 -12.00 -14.90
N ILE A 272 -19.83 -12.76 -15.03
CA ILE A 272 -20.92 -12.47 -15.99
C ILE A 272 -22.18 -12.11 -15.22
N ASN A 273 -22.52 -12.93 -14.22
CA ASN A 273 -23.64 -12.70 -13.31
C ASN A 273 -23.15 -13.04 -11.90
N ALA A 274 -22.84 -12.00 -11.13
CA ALA A 274 -22.23 -12.16 -9.82
C ALA A 274 -23.13 -12.98 -8.88
N GLN A 275 -24.43 -12.67 -8.81
CA GLN A 275 -25.38 -13.38 -7.97
C GLN A 275 -25.45 -14.89 -8.28
N ALA A 276 -25.62 -15.27 -9.54
CA ALA A 276 -25.71 -16.68 -9.94
C ALA A 276 -24.41 -17.44 -9.66
N GLN A 277 -23.26 -16.81 -9.93
CA GLN A 277 -21.95 -17.40 -9.66
C GLN A 277 -21.70 -17.57 -8.16
N VAL A 278 -22.11 -16.62 -7.32
CA VAL A 278 -22.05 -16.76 -5.85
C VAL A 278 -22.85 -17.97 -5.39
N VAL A 279 -24.07 -18.16 -5.90
CA VAL A 279 -24.92 -19.32 -5.57
C VAL A 279 -24.23 -20.64 -5.91
N GLU A 280 -23.63 -20.75 -7.10
CA GLU A 280 -22.90 -21.93 -7.53
C GLU A 280 -21.70 -22.23 -6.60
N ILE A 281 -20.88 -21.20 -6.33
CA ILE A 281 -19.67 -21.34 -5.52
C ILE A 281 -20.02 -21.68 -4.07
N LEU A 282 -21.03 -21.04 -3.47
CA LEU A 282 -21.50 -21.35 -2.12
C LEU A 282 -21.97 -22.79 -2.00
N ASN A 283 -22.77 -23.28 -2.96
CA ASN A 283 -23.21 -24.67 -2.95
C ASN A 283 -22.03 -25.64 -3.06
N HIS A 284 -21.05 -25.35 -3.90
CA HIS A 284 -19.82 -26.14 -4.00
C HIS A 284 -19.05 -26.15 -2.66
N LEU A 285 -18.86 -24.98 -2.04
CA LEU A 285 -18.17 -24.89 -0.74
C LEU A 285 -18.91 -25.65 0.35
N VAL A 286 -20.24 -25.64 0.37
CA VAL A 286 -21.00 -26.42 1.36
C VAL A 286 -20.88 -27.92 1.10
N ILE A 287 -21.13 -28.38 -0.14
CA ILE A 287 -21.19 -29.81 -0.48
C ILE A 287 -19.86 -30.52 -0.20
N TYR A 288 -18.74 -29.91 -0.59
CA TYR A 288 -17.44 -30.59 -0.56
C TYR A 288 -16.68 -30.42 0.77
N ASN A 289 -17.22 -29.71 1.77
CA ASN A 289 -16.52 -29.42 3.03
C ASN A 289 -17.28 -29.85 4.31
N MET A 290 -18.31 -30.69 4.21
CA MET A 290 -19.12 -31.13 5.38
C MET A 290 -18.39 -32.04 6.40
N GLY A 291 -17.16 -32.48 6.13
CA GLY A 291 -16.40 -33.32 7.07
C GLY A 291 -14.90 -33.05 7.03
N ARG A 292 -14.28 -33.22 5.86
CA ARG A 292 -12.89 -32.82 5.61
C ARG A 292 -12.89 -31.65 4.64
N ILE A 293 -12.05 -30.66 4.91
CA ILE A 293 -11.84 -29.54 4.00
C ILE A 293 -11.26 -30.10 2.69
N HIS A 294 -11.94 -29.80 1.58
CA HIS A 294 -11.51 -30.16 0.24
C HIS A 294 -10.27 -29.35 -0.15
N GLU A 295 -9.31 -29.97 -0.85
CA GLU A 295 -8.04 -29.33 -1.25
C GLU A 295 -8.26 -28.01 -2.02
N LYS A 296 -9.29 -27.98 -2.87
CA LYS A 296 -9.66 -26.79 -3.67
C LYS A 296 -10.49 -25.74 -2.92
N ALA A 297 -10.86 -25.98 -1.66
CA ALA A 297 -11.72 -25.06 -0.90
C ALA A 297 -11.13 -23.64 -0.76
N PRO A 298 -9.82 -23.44 -0.49
CA PRO A 298 -9.26 -22.09 -0.40
C PRO A 298 -9.38 -21.30 -1.71
N MET A 299 -9.14 -21.95 -2.86
CA MET A 299 -9.29 -21.31 -4.17
C MET A 299 -10.75 -21.00 -4.48
N LYS A 300 -11.68 -21.91 -4.17
CA LYS A 300 -13.12 -21.65 -4.32
C LYS A 300 -13.63 -20.55 -3.39
N PHE A 301 -13.07 -20.44 -2.19
CA PHE A 301 -13.38 -19.35 -1.28
C PHE A 301 -12.83 -18.01 -1.77
N LEU A 302 -11.61 -17.99 -2.33
CA LEU A 302 -11.09 -16.80 -2.99
C LEU A 302 -11.96 -16.40 -4.20
N GLU A 303 -12.44 -17.38 -4.97
CA GLU A 303 -13.39 -17.17 -6.07
C GLU A 303 -14.67 -16.51 -5.57
N LEU A 304 -15.26 -17.02 -4.47
CA LEU A 304 -16.42 -16.41 -3.81
C LEU A 304 -16.18 -14.94 -3.46
N VAL A 305 -15.05 -14.63 -2.80
CA VAL A 305 -14.70 -13.26 -2.41
C VAL A 305 -14.57 -12.36 -3.63
N GLN A 306 -13.91 -12.80 -4.70
CA GLN A 306 -13.73 -12.01 -5.91
C GLN A 306 -15.05 -11.73 -6.64
N VAL A 307 -15.96 -12.71 -6.69
CA VAL A 307 -17.29 -12.50 -7.29
C VAL A 307 -18.12 -11.55 -6.44
N LEU A 308 -18.07 -11.68 -5.10
CA LEU A 308 -18.75 -10.76 -4.18
C LEU A 308 -18.21 -9.32 -4.25
N ARG A 309 -16.95 -9.10 -4.66
CA ARG A 309 -16.42 -7.74 -4.92
C ARG A 309 -17.06 -7.03 -6.11
N ALA A 310 -17.63 -7.79 -7.04
CA ALA A 310 -18.36 -7.26 -8.18
C ALA A 310 -19.87 -7.14 -7.92
N ALA A 311 -20.38 -7.71 -6.82
CA ALA A 311 -21.77 -7.62 -6.42
C ALA A 311 -22.06 -6.25 -5.79
N ASP A 312 -23.24 -5.70 -6.06
CA ASP A 312 -23.70 -4.48 -5.41
C ASP A 312 -24.42 -4.76 -4.07
N ALA A 313 -24.93 -3.71 -3.43
CA ALA A 313 -25.62 -3.87 -2.15
C ALA A 313 -26.95 -4.64 -2.28
N GLU A 314 -27.65 -4.52 -3.41
CA GLU A 314 -28.90 -5.22 -3.67
C GLU A 314 -28.66 -6.72 -3.88
N ASP A 315 -27.62 -7.07 -4.61
CA ASP A 315 -27.16 -8.46 -4.78
C ASP A 315 -26.89 -9.12 -3.43
N LEU A 316 -26.17 -8.43 -2.52
CA LEU A 316 -25.87 -8.94 -1.18
C LEU A 316 -27.13 -9.17 -0.35
N GLU A 317 -28.11 -8.27 -0.45
CA GLU A 317 -29.41 -8.40 0.22
C GLU A 317 -30.20 -9.62 -0.29
N ILE A 318 -30.24 -9.81 -1.61
CA ILE A 318 -30.90 -10.97 -2.23
C ILE A 318 -30.22 -12.26 -1.77
N LEU A 319 -28.89 -12.34 -1.86
CA LEU A 319 -28.11 -13.50 -1.42
C LEU A 319 -28.34 -13.80 0.07
N TRP A 320 -28.35 -12.77 0.92
CA TRP A 320 -28.64 -12.93 2.34
C TRP A 320 -30.02 -13.50 2.59
N SER A 321 -31.05 -12.94 1.96
CA SER A 321 -32.44 -13.39 2.11
C SER A 321 -32.59 -14.89 1.78
N GLN A 322 -31.86 -15.36 0.76
CA GLN A 322 -31.87 -16.75 0.31
C GLN A 322 -31.17 -17.71 1.28
N TYR A 323 -30.09 -17.29 1.94
CA TYR A 323 -29.21 -18.17 2.72
C TYR A 323 -29.25 -17.93 4.24
N ARG A 324 -29.88 -16.86 4.74
CA ARG A 324 -29.88 -16.52 6.18
C ARG A 324 -30.43 -17.62 7.10
N ALA A 325 -31.32 -18.48 6.59
CA ALA A 325 -31.93 -19.58 7.34
C ALA A 325 -31.18 -20.93 7.16
N LYS A 326 -30.09 -20.97 6.39
CA LYS A 326 -29.29 -22.17 6.12
C LYS A 326 -27.93 -22.03 6.84
N PRO A 327 -27.73 -22.64 8.02
CA PRO A 327 -26.60 -22.31 8.90
C PRO A 327 -25.22 -22.41 8.22
N VAL A 328 -24.97 -23.46 7.45
CA VAL A 328 -23.68 -23.67 6.79
C VAL A 328 -23.44 -22.64 5.68
N HIS A 329 -24.43 -22.39 4.82
CA HIS A 329 -24.33 -21.36 3.76
C HIS A 329 -24.19 -19.95 4.35
N ARG A 330 -24.98 -19.67 5.39
CA ARG A 330 -24.95 -18.40 6.13
C ARG A 330 -23.55 -18.12 6.67
N GLN A 331 -22.89 -19.13 7.26
CA GLN A 331 -21.53 -19.00 7.76
C GLN A 331 -20.54 -18.68 6.63
N TRP A 332 -20.52 -19.45 5.54
CA TRP A 332 -19.64 -19.17 4.39
C TRP A 332 -19.84 -17.77 3.81
N LEU A 333 -21.09 -17.31 3.74
CA LEU A 333 -21.41 -15.96 3.26
C LEU A 333 -20.91 -14.89 4.23
N LEU A 334 -21.17 -15.03 5.54
CA LEU A 334 -20.67 -14.10 6.56
C LEU A 334 -19.14 -14.07 6.67
N ASP A 335 -18.47 -15.20 6.46
CA ASP A 335 -17.00 -15.27 6.45
C ASP A 335 -16.41 -14.54 5.23
N ALA A 336 -17.13 -14.54 4.10
CA ALA A 336 -16.68 -13.90 2.86
C ALA A 336 -16.97 -12.39 2.80
N ILE A 337 -18.06 -11.92 3.40
CA ILE A 337 -18.50 -10.51 3.31
C ILE A 337 -17.42 -9.51 3.77
N PRO A 338 -16.78 -9.66 4.94
CA PRO A 338 -15.69 -8.77 5.36
C PRO A 338 -14.51 -8.71 4.37
N LEU A 339 -14.29 -9.78 3.61
CA LEU A 339 -13.17 -9.94 2.66
C LEU A 339 -13.44 -9.28 1.30
N ILE A 340 -14.69 -8.84 1.06
CA ILE A 340 -15.02 -7.94 -0.06
C ILE A 340 -14.08 -6.73 -0.02
N GLY A 341 -13.77 -6.24 1.18
CA GLY A 341 -12.73 -5.22 1.37
C GLY A 341 -13.19 -3.79 1.10
N THR A 342 -14.50 -3.55 0.94
CA THR A 342 -15.08 -2.23 0.65
C THR A 342 -16.01 -1.76 1.79
N PRO A 343 -16.36 -0.47 1.85
CA PRO A 343 -17.29 0.05 2.86
C PRO A 343 -18.67 -0.63 2.86
N VAL A 344 -19.11 -1.16 1.71
CA VAL A 344 -20.37 -1.91 1.54
C VAL A 344 -20.47 -3.06 2.55
N ALA A 345 -19.36 -3.77 2.81
CA ALA A 345 -19.35 -4.87 3.78
C ALA A 345 -19.68 -4.39 5.21
N VAL A 346 -19.14 -3.24 5.62
CA VAL A 346 -19.40 -2.66 6.96
C VAL A 346 -20.86 -2.20 7.06
N THR A 347 -21.38 -1.57 6.00
CA THR A 347 -22.79 -1.17 5.93
C THR A 347 -23.70 -2.38 6.06
N PHE A 348 -23.47 -3.43 5.28
CA PHE A 348 -24.23 -4.67 5.34
C PHE A 348 -24.24 -5.26 6.75
N ILE A 349 -23.05 -5.45 7.37
CA ILE A 349 -22.94 -6.03 8.71
C ILE A 349 -23.65 -5.16 9.76
N LYS A 350 -23.49 -3.84 9.69
CA LYS A 350 -24.20 -2.88 10.55
C LYS A 350 -25.70 -3.06 10.41
N ASP A 351 -26.23 -3.04 9.20
CA ASP A 351 -27.68 -3.09 8.97
C ASP A 351 -28.27 -4.43 9.45
N LYS A 352 -27.60 -5.56 9.16
CA LYS A 352 -28.04 -6.88 9.64
C LYS A 352 -27.98 -7.01 11.16
N PHE A 353 -26.95 -6.47 11.80
CA PHE A 353 -26.91 -6.49 13.26
C PHE A 353 -28.00 -5.60 13.88
N LEU A 354 -28.24 -4.41 13.34
CA LEU A 354 -29.28 -3.51 13.86
C LEU A 354 -30.68 -4.09 13.69
N ALA A 355 -30.92 -4.84 12.62
CA ALA A 355 -32.18 -5.53 12.36
C ALA A 355 -32.38 -6.84 13.16
N ASP A 356 -31.49 -7.18 14.09
CA ASP A 356 -31.51 -8.46 14.85
C ASP A 356 -31.34 -9.72 13.96
N ASP A 357 -30.88 -9.52 12.72
CA ASP A 357 -30.60 -10.57 11.75
C ASP A 357 -29.25 -11.27 12.04
N LEU A 358 -28.36 -10.67 12.83
CA LEU A 358 -27.09 -11.25 13.30
C LEU A 358 -27.08 -11.41 14.82
N THR A 359 -26.53 -12.53 15.29
CA THR A 359 -26.19 -12.70 16.70
C THR A 359 -25.00 -11.81 17.10
N VAL A 360 -24.80 -11.61 18.40
CA VAL A 360 -23.63 -10.88 18.94
C VAL A 360 -22.32 -11.53 18.50
N VAL A 361 -22.26 -12.87 18.46
CA VAL A 361 -21.04 -13.61 18.09
C VAL A 361 -20.72 -13.42 16.61
N GLU A 362 -21.72 -13.57 15.74
CA GLU A 362 -21.57 -13.34 14.30
C GLU A 362 -21.15 -11.89 14.01
N ALA A 363 -21.82 -10.91 14.66
CA ALA A 363 -21.46 -9.51 14.52
C ALA A 363 -20.04 -9.23 15.02
N ALA A 364 -19.63 -9.82 16.13
CA ALA A 364 -18.27 -9.68 16.67
C ALA A 364 -17.22 -10.19 15.68
N GLN A 365 -17.40 -11.41 15.15
CA GLN A 365 -16.48 -12.01 14.17
C GLN A 365 -16.42 -11.18 12.88
N ALA A 366 -17.58 -10.77 12.35
CA ALA A 366 -17.66 -9.99 11.14
C ALA A 366 -17.01 -8.59 11.32
N LEU A 367 -17.31 -7.88 12.41
CA LEU A 367 -16.77 -6.53 12.67
C LEU A 367 -15.25 -6.53 12.91
N VAL A 368 -14.72 -7.51 13.66
CA VAL A 368 -13.27 -7.67 13.82
C VAL A 368 -12.60 -7.89 12.47
N THR A 369 -13.15 -8.81 11.66
CA THR A 369 -12.61 -9.11 10.33
C THR A 369 -12.68 -7.89 9.42
N SER A 370 -13.79 -7.15 9.44
CA SER A 370 -13.96 -5.91 8.66
C SER A 370 -12.95 -4.83 9.05
N ALA A 371 -12.66 -4.64 10.34
CA ALA A 371 -11.65 -3.67 10.79
C ALA A 371 -10.27 -3.91 10.14
N HIS A 372 -9.92 -5.17 9.93
CA HIS A 372 -8.66 -5.57 9.32
C HIS A 372 -8.70 -5.61 7.79
N MET A 373 -9.78 -6.10 7.19
CA MET A 373 -9.83 -6.44 5.77
C MET A 373 -10.43 -5.34 4.87
N VAL A 374 -11.30 -4.48 5.40
CA VAL A 374 -11.90 -3.38 4.63
C VAL A 374 -10.90 -2.25 4.42
N THR A 375 -10.78 -1.76 3.19
CA THR A 375 -9.95 -0.60 2.87
C THR A 375 -10.40 0.61 3.68
N ALA A 376 -9.44 1.29 4.31
CA ALA A 376 -9.73 2.39 5.22
C ALA A 376 -9.91 3.70 4.43
N SER A 377 -11.11 3.87 3.86
CA SER A 377 -11.56 5.11 3.24
C SER A 377 -12.24 6.04 4.25
N THR A 378 -12.40 7.31 3.88
CA THR A 378 -13.20 8.27 4.66
C THR A 378 -14.61 7.76 4.94
N GLU A 379 -15.24 7.11 3.96
CA GLU A 379 -16.55 6.48 4.10
C GLU A 379 -16.55 5.37 5.16
N ALA A 380 -15.59 4.44 5.10
CA ALA A 380 -15.47 3.36 6.08
C ALA A 380 -15.28 3.91 7.51
N ILE A 381 -14.46 4.95 7.65
CA ILE A 381 -14.23 5.65 8.93
C ILE A 381 -15.54 6.24 9.46
N LEU A 382 -16.34 6.89 8.61
CA LEU A 382 -17.64 7.46 9.00
C LEU A 382 -18.65 6.39 9.43
N LEU A 383 -18.68 5.25 8.75
CA LEU A 383 -19.53 4.11 9.13
C LEU A 383 -19.16 3.55 10.51
N VAL A 384 -17.86 3.34 10.76
CA VAL A 384 -17.39 2.86 12.07
C VAL A 384 -17.61 3.90 13.17
N LYS A 385 -17.44 5.19 12.87
CA LYS A 385 -17.78 6.29 13.78
C LYS A 385 -19.26 6.26 14.16
N ALA A 386 -20.17 6.06 13.20
CA ALA A 386 -21.60 5.96 13.48
C ALA A 386 -21.94 4.73 14.33
N LEU A 387 -21.29 3.60 14.10
CA LEU A 387 -21.40 2.39 14.93
C LEU A 387 -20.93 2.63 16.37
N ALA A 388 -19.84 3.39 16.55
CA ALA A 388 -19.23 3.63 17.87
C ALA A 388 -20.15 4.36 18.86
N VAL A 389 -21.12 5.13 18.37
CA VAL A 389 -22.11 5.86 19.17
C VAL A 389 -23.51 5.23 19.12
N ASN A 390 -23.68 4.11 18.42
CA ASN A 390 -24.97 3.46 18.29
C ASN A 390 -25.41 2.80 19.61
N SER A 391 -26.65 3.04 20.03
CA SER A 391 -27.16 2.57 21.33
C SER A 391 -27.15 1.04 21.50
N LYS A 392 -27.37 0.28 20.43
CA LYS A 392 -27.34 -1.20 20.46
C LYS A 392 -25.93 -1.73 20.64
N ILE A 393 -24.95 -1.09 19.98
CA ILE A 393 -23.52 -1.38 20.14
C ILE A 393 -23.07 -1.01 21.55
N LEU A 394 -23.41 0.20 22.03
CA LEU A 394 -23.02 0.69 23.35
C LEU A 394 -23.54 -0.20 24.50
N LYS A 395 -24.74 -0.77 24.36
CA LYS A 395 -25.33 -1.70 25.34
C LYS A 395 -24.59 -3.05 25.43
N ASN A 396 -23.82 -3.42 24.41
CA ASN A 396 -23.04 -4.66 24.39
C ASN A 396 -21.55 -4.36 24.60
N PRO A 397 -20.96 -4.69 25.77
CA PRO A 397 -19.56 -4.34 26.07
C PRO A 397 -18.54 -4.90 25.07
N VAL A 398 -18.77 -6.12 24.57
CA VAL A 398 -17.87 -6.79 23.62
C VAL A 398 -17.88 -6.07 22.27
N LEU A 399 -19.07 -5.79 21.72
CA LEU A 399 -19.20 -5.09 20.45
C LEU A 399 -18.72 -3.65 20.55
N ARG A 400 -19.02 -2.95 21.66
CA ARG A 400 -18.50 -1.61 21.92
C ARG A 400 -16.97 -1.59 21.87
N GLN A 401 -16.32 -2.53 22.54
CA GLN A 401 -14.86 -2.64 22.53
C GLN A 401 -14.32 -2.93 21.13
N ILE A 402 -14.91 -3.87 20.39
CA ILE A 402 -14.51 -4.22 19.03
C ILE A 402 -14.61 -3.01 18.09
N VAL A 403 -15.76 -2.32 18.11
CA VAL A 403 -16.01 -1.16 17.24
C VAL A 403 -15.07 -0.02 17.55
N LEU A 404 -14.85 0.32 18.82
CA LEU A 404 -13.94 1.39 19.21
C LEU A 404 -12.49 1.07 18.86
N LEU A 405 -12.00 -0.14 19.16
CA LEU A 405 -10.64 -0.54 18.79
C LEU A 405 -10.46 -0.60 17.27
N GLY A 406 -11.46 -1.10 16.55
CA GLY A 406 -11.53 -1.11 15.09
C GLY A 406 -11.54 0.29 14.49
N TYR A 407 -12.18 1.26 15.14
CA TYR A 407 -12.14 2.67 14.73
C TYR A 407 -10.71 3.21 14.74
N GLY A 408 -9.97 2.96 15.82
CA GLY A 408 -8.55 3.31 15.91
C GLY A 408 -7.73 2.62 14.80
N THR A 409 -7.99 1.34 14.54
CA THR A 409 -7.32 0.59 13.46
C THR A 409 -7.63 1.18 12.08
N MET A 410 -8.87 1.56 11.79
CA MET A 410 -9.25 2.20 10.51
C MET A 410 -8.54 3.54 10.33
N ILE A 411 -8.48 4.37 11.36
CA ILE A 411 -7.72 5.63 11.33
C ILE A 411 -6.25 5.34 11.02
N SER A 412 -5.65 4.38 11.71
CA SER A 412 -4.24 4.00 11.50
C SER A 412 -3.96 3.60 10.05
N LYS A 413 -4.80 2.73 9.48
CA LYS A 413 -4.71 2.27 8.09
C LYS A 413 -4.88 3.41 7.08
N HIS A 414 -5.87 4.27 7.29
CA HIS A 414 -6.13 5.43 6.43
C HIS A 414 -4.94 6.39 6.43
N CYS A 415 -4.39 6.69 7.61
CA CYS A 415 -3.23 7.55 7.75
C CYS A 415 -1.93 7.02 7.13
N VAL A 416 -1.86 5.72 6.79
CA VAL A 416 -0.69 5.14 6.09
C VAL A 416 -0.76 5.39 4.59
N GLU A 417 -1.97 5.47 4.02
CA GLU A 417 -2.16 5.73 2.59
C GLU A 417 -2.13 7.24 2.26
N GLU A 418 -2.37 8.11 3.24
CA GLU A 418 -2.38 9.56 3.08
C GLU A 418 -1.00 10.19 3.33
N VAL A 419 -0.62 11.16 2.49
CA VAL A 419 0.62 11.95 2.69
C VAL A 419 0.54 12.78 3.97
N VAL A 420 -0.64 13.33 4.27
CA VAL A 420 -0.95 14.07 5.49
C VAL A 420 -2.27 13.55 6.04
N CYS A 421 -2.23 12.89 7.19
CA CYS A 421 -3.45 12.38 7.79
C CYS A 421 -4.29 13.52 8.41
N PRO A 422 -5.60 13.65 8.07
CA PRO A 422 -6.45 14.71 8.61
C PRO A 422 -6.70 14.56 10.11
N ALA A 423 -6.56 15.63 10.88
CA ALA A 423 -6.76 15.59 12.34
C ALA A 423 -8.24 15.40 12.74
N GLU A 424 -9.17 15.66 11.82
CA GLU A 424 -10.62 15.56 12.00
C GLU A 424 -11.06 14.12 12.27
N VAL A 425 -10.34 13.12 11.72
CA VAL A 425 -10.71 11.71 11.84
C VAL A 425 -10.57 11.17 13.27
N ILE A 426 -9.63 11.74 14.06
CA ILE A 426 -9.36 11.32 15.44
C ILE A 426 -10.13 12.14 16.48
N LYS A 427 -10.59 13.35 16.11
CA LYS A 427 -11.29 14.28 17.00
C LYS A 427 -12.43 13.62 17.82
N PRO A 428 -13.32 12.80 17.24
CA PRO A 428 -14.41 12.17 18.01
C PRO A 428 -13.90 11.28 19.17
N VAL A 429 -12.79 10.58 18.97
CA VAL A 429 -12.19 9.75 20.02
C VAL A 429 -11.59 10.61 21.13
N LEU A 430 -11.00 11.76 20.77
CA LEU A 430 -10.45 12.72 21.73
C LEU A 430 -11.58 13.35 22.56
N ASP A 431 -12.70 13.70 21.94
CA ASP A 431 -13.85 14.28 22.63
C ASP A 431 -14.44 13.27 23.64
N LEU A 432 -14.59 12.00 23.24
CA LEU A 432 -15.00 10.92 24.15
C LEU A 432 -14.02 10.73 25.33
N LEU A 433 -12.71 10.86 25.08
CA LEU A 433 -11.70 10.73 26.13
C LEU A 433 -11.80 11.87 27.14
N ILE A 434 -12.01 13.10 26.67
CA ILE A 434 -12.21 14.27 27.53
C ILE A 434 -13.44 14.07 28.41
N GLU A 435 -14.55 13.58 27.83
CA GLU A 435 -15.77 13.29 28.58
C GLU A 435 -15.56 12.21 29.64
N ALA A 436 -14.92 11.08 29.28
CA ALA A 436 -14.63 9.99 30.21
C ALA A 436 -13.73 10.43 31.37
N VAL A 437 -12.74 11.30 31.10
CA VAL A 437 -11.90 11.90 32.13
C VAL A 437 -12.71 12.82 33.04
N ALA A 438 -13.57 13.68 32.48
CA ALA A 438 -14.42 14.58 33.26
C ALA A 438 -15.40 13.84 34.18
N LYS A 439 -15.88 12.66 33.76
CA LYS A 439 -16.78 11.78 34.52
C LYS A 439 -16.06 10.78 35.43
N ALA A 440 -14.72 10.76 35.42
CA ALA A 440 -13.90 9.78 36.12
C ALA A 440 -14.21 8.29 35.76
N GLU A 441 -14.61 8.03 34.52
CA GLU A 441 -14.97 6.70 34.02
C GLU A 441 -13.73 5.88 33.64
N THR A 442 -13.08 5.29 34.65
CA THR A 442 -11.77 4.62 34.51
C THR A 442 -11.71 3.59 33.36
N GLN A 443 -12.73 2.75 33.18
CA GLN A 443 -12.73 1.74 32.12
C GLN A 443 -12.82 2.36 30.72
N ASP A 444 -13.56 3.45 30.58
CA ASP A 444 -13.72 4.16 29.31
C ASP A 444 -12.45 4.93 28.95
N ILE A 445 -11.81 5.56 29.94
CA ILE A 445 -10.48 6.16 29.76
C ILE A 445 -9.50 5.11 29.24
N ILE A 446 -9.42 3.92 29.86
CA ILE A 446 -8.54 2.83 29.43
C ILE A 446 -8.86 2.40 27.99
N LEU A 447 -10.13 2.17 27.67
CA LEU A 447 -10.52 1.75 26.33
C LEU A 447 -10.14 2.80 25.28
N LEU A 448 -10.45 4.07 25.53
CA LEU A 448 -10.17 5.16 24.61
C LEU A 448 -8.67 5.41 24.42
N LEU A 449 -7.85 5.24 25.46
CA LEU A 449 -6.39 5.25 25.32
C LEU A 449 -5.90 4.13 24.40
N LYS A 450 -6.49 2.93 24.44
CA LYS A 450 -6.18 1.85 23.49
C LYS A 450 -6.61 2.20 22.07
N VAL A 451 -7.75 2.86 21.89
CA VAL A 451 -8.19 3.36 20.58
C VAL A 451 -7.18 4.34 20.01
N LEU A 452 -6.74 5.32 20.81
CA LEU A 452 -5.70 6.28 20.43
C LEU A 452 -4.36 5.58 20.13
N GLY A 453 -4.02 4.54 20.90
CA GLY A 453 -2.85 3.69 20.67
C GLY A 453 -2.89 2.95 19.34
N ASN A 454 -4.04 2.36 18.98
CA ASN A 454 -4.25 1.72 17.67
C ASN A 454 -4.15 2.75 16.53
N ALA A 455 -4.79 3.92 16.69
CA ALA A 455 -4.74 5.00 15.71
C ALA A 455 -3.32 5.53 15.50
N GLY A 456 -2.55 5.70 16.59
CA GLY A 456 -1.19 6.22 16.54
C GLY A 456 -1.11 7.57 15.80
N HIS A 457 -2.12 8.42 15.97
CA HIS A 457 -2.22 9.72 15.31
C HIS A 457 -1.50 10.79 16.15
N PRO A 458 -0.55 11.58 15.58
CA PRO A 458 0.22 12.59 16.35
C PRO A 458 -0.63 13.59 17.14
N SER A 459 -1.78 14.04 16.61
CA SER A 459 -2.72 14.93 17.32
C SER A 459 -3.24 14.38 18.65
N SER A 460 -3.12 13.07 18.90
CA SER A 460 -3.50 12.44 20.17
C SER A 460 -2.53 12.78 21.30
N LEU A 461 -1.30 13.18 20.99
CA LEU A 461 -0.22 13.36 21.95
C LEU A 461 -0.61 14.32 23.07
N LYS A 462 -1.18 15.47 22.74
CA LYS A 462 -1.59 16.48 23.73
C LYS A 462 -2.62 15.92 24.73
N ALA A 463 -3.58 15.12 24.25
CA ALA A 463 -4.60 14.52 25.10
C ALA A 463 -4.00 13.41 26.00
N ILE A 464 -3.13 12.57 25.44
CA ILE A 464 -2.45 11.51 26.19
C ILE A 464 -1.53 12.12 27.25
N THR A 465 -0.76 13.16 26.93
CA THR A 465 0.14 13.83 27.88
C THR A 465 -0.60 14.39 29.08
N LYS A 466 -1.83 14.88 28.90
CA LYS A 466 -2.67 15.35 30.01
C LYS A 466 -3.11 14.25 30.97
N ILE A 467 -2.99 12.97 30.59
CA ILE A 467 -3.36 11.81 31.41
C ILE A 467 -2.13 11.18 32.08
N LEU A 468 -0.92 11.46 31.57
CA LEU A 468 0.30 10.92 32.13
C LEU A 468 0.52 11.40 33.59
N PRO A 469 1.19 10.59 34.42
CA PRO A 469 1.43 10.89 35.83
C PRO A 469 2.54 11.93 36.02
N ILE A 470 2.36 13.13 35.47
CA ILE A 470 3.35 14.21 35.61
C ILE A 470 3.10 14.89 36.96
N HIS A 471 4.14 14.97 37.79
CA HIS A 471 4.07 15.59 39.12
C HIS A 471 3.45 16.99 39.06
N GLY A 472 2.56 17.30 40.02
CA GLY A 472 1.87 18.60 40.10
C GLY A 472 0.68 18.76 39.15
N THR A 473 0.32 17.74 38.35
CA THR A 473 -0.87 17.77 37.50
C THR A 473 -2.05 17.02 38.15
N ALA A 474 -3.29 17.42 37.81
CA ALA A 474 -4.50 16.73 38.28
C ALA A 474 -4.53 15.24 37.91
N ALA A 475 -3.87 14.88 36.80
CA ALA A 475 -3.80 13.51 36.30
C ALA A 475 -2.94 12.58 37.15
N ALA A 476 -2.07 13.09 38.03
CA ALA A 476 -1.30 12.27 38.97
C ALA A 476 -2.19 11.45 39.92
N SER A 477 -3.44 11.89 40.14
CA SER A 477 -4.44 11.20 40.95
C SER A 477 -5.14 10.03 40.25
N LEU A 478 -4.98 9.89 38.93
CA LEU A 478 -5.61 8.79 38.18
C LEU A 478 -5.00 7.43 38.58
N PRO A 479 -5.75 6.32 38.42
CA PRO A 479 -5.24 4.99 38.75
C PRO A 479 -4.01 4.61 37.93
N THR A 480 -3.06 3.88 38.53
CA THR A 480 -1.83 3.40 37.87
C THR A 480 -2.11 2.67 36.56
N ARG A 481 -3.21 1.92 36.47
CA ARG A 481 -3.61 1.23 35.24
C ARG A 481 -3.94 2.20 34.09
N VAL A 482 -4.54 3.36 34.39
CA VAL A 482 -4.79 4.41 33.39
C VAL A 482 -3.47 4.99 32.90
N HIS A 483 -2.52 5.26 33.82
CA HIS A 483 -1.19 5.74 33.45
C HIS A 483 -0.42 4.74 32.60
N ALA A 484 -0.48 3.45 32.93
CA ALA A 484 0.16 2.39 32.16
C ALA A 484 -0.35 2.37 30.70
N GLU A 485 -1.67 2.44 30.51
CA GLU A 485 -2.30 2.46 29.19
C GLU A 485 -2.02 3.76 28.44
N ALA A 486 -1.92 4.90 29.14
CA ALA A 486 -1.51 6.16 28.55
C ALA A 486 -0.08 6.09 28.00
N ILE A 487 0.86 5.50 28.76
CA ILE A 487 2.24 5.26 28.30
C ILE A 487 2.24 4.31 27.09
N LEU A 488 1.55 3.17 27.18
CA LEU A 488 1.48 2.18 26.10
C LEU A 488 0.86 2.72 24.81
N SER A 489 -0.09 3.66 24.90
CA SER A 489 -0.71 4.29 23.73
C SER A 489 0.29 5.08 22.87
N LEU A 490 1.44 5.49 23.43
CA LEU A 490 2.48 6.23 22.71
C LEU A 490 3.29 5.35 21.74
N ARG A 491 3.23 4.01 21.82
CA ARG A 491 4.10 3.10 21.05
C ARG A 491 4.02 3.27 19.53
N ASN A 492 2.81 3.51 19.00
CA ASN A 492 2.65 3.74 17.56
C ASN A 492 3.02 5.17 17.15
N ILE A 493 2.81 6.16 18.04
CA ILE A 493 3.24 7.55 17.83
C ILE A 493 4.78 7.63 17.86
N ALA A 494 5.45 6.87 18.74
CA ALA A 494 6.91 6.78 18.87
C ALA A 494 7.61 6.42 17.55
N LYS A 495 6.92 5.71 16.66
CA LYS A 495 7.44 5.28 15.36
C LYS A 495 7.31 6.35 14.28
N LYS A 496 6.43 7.35 14.49
CA LYS A 496 6.18 8.48 13.60
C LYS A 496 6.89 9.75 14.08
N GLU A 497 6.80 10.02 15.39
CA GLU A 497 7.34 11.21 16.06
C GLU A 497 8.36 10.84 17.16
N PRO A 498 9.49 10.19 16.81
CA PRO A 498 10.42 9.63 17.80
C PRO A 498 11.00 10.69 18.74
N ARG A 499 11.32 11.89 18.23
CA ARG A 499 11.96 12.95 19.03
C ARG A 499 11.07 13.44 20.17
N MET A 500 9.79 13.73 19.88
CA MET A 500 8.84 14.20 20.88
C MET A 500 8.59 13.15 21.97
N ILE A 501 8.53 11.87 21.59
CA ILE A 501 8.30 10.78 22.54
C ILE A 501 9.54 10.48 23.39
N GLN A 502 10.75 10.66 22.86
CA GLN A 502 12.00 10.45 23.61
C GLN A 502 12.07 11.32 24.87
N GLU A 503 11.77 12.61 24.73
CA GLU A 503 11.79 13.57 25.86
C GLU A 503 10.80 13.16 26.94
N LEU A 504 9.56 12.87 26.55
CA LEU A 504 8.48 12.50 27.45
C LEU A 504 8.74 11.16 28.16
N ALA A 505 9.18 10.14 27.41
CA ALA A 505 9.46 8.82 27.97
C ALA A 505 10.66 8.85 28.92
N LEU A 506 11.69 9.66 28.62
CA LEU A 506 12.83 9.84 29.52
C LEU A 506 12.42 10.55 30.81
N GLN A 507 11.59 11.60 30.72
CA GLN A 507 11.08 12.31 31.90
C GLN A 507 10.35 11.37 32.85
N LEU A 508 9.42 10.55 32.34
CA LEU A 508 8.70 9.55 33.13
C LEU A 508 9.63 8.46 33.69
N TYR A 509 10.64 8.05 32.92
CA TYR A 509 11.62 7.08 33.40
C TYR A 509 12.43 7.61 34.59
N MET A 510 12.80 8.90 34.57
CA MET A 510 13.67 9.51 35.58
C MET A 510 12.95 9.81 36.90
N ASP A 511 11.63 9.94 36.89
CA ASP A 511 10.85 10.25 38.10
C ASP A 511 10.79 9.04 39.05
N LYS A 512 11.63 9.08 40.09
CA LYS A 512 11.71 8.03 41.12
C LYS A 512 10.45 7.93 41.99
N SER A 513 9.55 8.92 41.96
CA SER A 513 8.28 8.87 42.70
C SER A 513 7.23 7.98 42.02
N LEU A 514 7.41 7.68 40.73
CA LEU A 514 6.47 6.86 39.97
C LEU A 514 6.59 5.38 40.32
N HIS A 515 5.45 4.69 40.19
CA HIS A 515 5.40 3.24 40.34
C HIS A 515 6.41 2.56 39.38
N PRO A 516 7.19 1.55 39.83
CA PRO A 516 8.24 0.93 39.03
C PRO A 516 7.78 0.43 37.65
N GLU A 517 6.55 -0.09 37.58
CA GLU A 517 5.92 -0.52 36.34
C GLU A 517 5.87 0.60 35.29
N LEU A 518 5.45 1.81 35.68
CA LEU A 518 5.31 2.95 34.76
C LEU A 518 6.67 3.39 34.21
N ARG A 519 7.71 3.33 35.05
CA ARG A 519 9.09 3.62 34.64
C ARG A 519 9.59 2.56 33.64
N MET A 520 9.31 1.27 33.89
CA MET A 520 9.65 0.18 32.96
C MET A 520 8.89 0.29 31.62
N LEU A 521 7.59 0.62 31.65
CA LEU A 521 6.81 0.89 30.43
C LEU A 521 7.35 2.08 29.64
N SER A 522 7.78 3.13 30.33
CA SER A 522 8.41 4.30 29.71
C SER A 522 9.74 3.92 29.04
N CYS A 523 10.50 3.00 29.63
CA CYS A 523 11.69 2.42 29.00
C CYS A 523 11.34 1.66 27.71
N ILE A 524 10.29 0.83 27.70
CA ILE A 524 9.82 0.15 26.48
C ILE A 524 9.47 1.16 25.38
N VAL A 525 8.68 2.17 25.71
CA VAL A 525 8.27 3.22 24.76
C VAL A 525 9.50 4.00 24.24
N LEU A 526 10.46 4.30 25.11
CA LEU A 526 11.72 4.95 24.72
C LEU A 526 12.46 4.12 23.66
N PHE A 527 12.59 2.80 23.85
CA PHE A 527 13.29 1.94 22.88
C PHE A 527 12.51 1.73 21.57
N GLU A 528 11.17 1.84 21.58
CA GLU A 528 10.35 1.86 20.34
C GLU A 528 10.68 3.06 19.42
N THR A 529 11.26 4.15 19.97
CA THR A 529 11.73 5.31 19.19
C THR A 529 13.07 5.08 18.49
N ARG A 530 13.73 3.93 18.72
CA ARG A 530 15.12 3.64 18.29
C ARG A 530 16.09 4.75 18.73
N PRO A 531 16.32 4.89 20.05
CA PRO A 531 17.03 6.03 20.62
C PRO A 531 18.49 6.10 20.16
N PRO A 532 19.05 7.32 19.97
CA PRO A 532 20.45 7.48 19.58
C PRO A 532 21.42 7.13 20.72
N MET A 533 22.69 6.92 20.38
CA MET A 533 23.78 6.58 21.31
C MET A 533 23.79 7.44 22.57
N GLY A 534 23.70 8.77 22.41
CA GLY A 534 23.72 9.70 23.54
C GLY A 534 22.59 9.47 24.53
N LEU A 535 21.38 9.21 24.04
CA LEU A 535 20.20 8.96 24.88
C LEU A 535 20.29 7.63 25.62
N VAL A 536 20.77 6.57 24.94
CA VAL A 536 21.01 5.26 25.58
C VAL A 536 22.11 5.36 26.64
N THR A 537 23.17 6.15 26.38
CA THR A 537 24.25 6.42 27.34
C THR A 537 23.73 7.17 28.56
N THR A 538 22.88 8.20 28.37
CA THR A 538 22.21 8.91 29.46
C THR A 538 21.39 7.95 30.31
N LEU A 539 20.59 7.08 29.67
CA LEU A 539 19.80 6.07 30.37
C LEU A 539 20.68 5.12 31.22
N ALA A 540 21.82 4.68 30.69
CA ALA A 540 22.77 3.86 31.43
C ALA A 540 23.33 4.59 32.66
N ASN A 541 23.68 5.88 32.53
CA ASN A 541 24.15 6.68 33.67
C ASN A 541 23.09 6.84 34.76
N ILE A 542 21.81 6.96 34.38
CA ILE A 542 20.68 6.99 35.31
C ILE A 542 20.54 5.65 36.02
N VAL A 543 20.58 4.53 35.28
CA VAL A 543 20.50 3.16 35.84
C VAL A 543 21.65 2.88 36.82
N ARG A 544 22.83 3.45 36.59
CA ARG A 544 23.98 3.27 37.47
C ARG A 544 23.73 3.75 38.91
N THR A 545 22.87 4.75 39.09
CA THR A 545 22.47 5.31 40.39
C THR A 545 21.02 4.97 40.75
N GLU A 546 20.44 3.96 40.10
CA GLU A 546 19.10 3.47 40.37
C GLU A 546 19.07 2.62 41.63
N GLU A 547 18.23 2.99 42.58
CA GLU A 547 18.03 2.27 43.84
C GLU A 547 16.95 1.21 43.71
N ASN A 548 15.97 1.42 42.83
CA ASN A 548 14.92 0.44 42.60
C ASN A 548 15.43 -0.72 41.72
N LEU A 549 15.75 -1.83 42.37
CA LEU A 549 16.30 -3.01 41.69
C LEU A 549 15.35 -3.64 40.65
N GLN A 550 14.03 -3.41 40.72
CA GLN A 550 13.11 -3.86 39.67
C GLN A 550 13.37 -3.09 38.36
N VAL A 551 13.46 -1.76 38.45
CA VAL A 551 13.74 -0.88 37.31
C VAL A 551 15.15 -1.12 36.79
N ALA A 552 16.15 -1.19 37.69
CA ALA A 552 17.54 -1.43 37.29
C ALA A 552 17.73 -2.77 36.58
N SER A 553 17.13 -3.86 37.11
CA SER A 553 17.18 -5.19 36.49
C SER A 553 16.50 -5.22 35.13
N PHE A 554 15.32 -4.61 35.01
CA PHE A 554 14.57 -4.55 33.76
C PHE A 554 15.34 -3.81 32.68
N THR A 555 15.79 -2.58 32.96
CA THR A 555 16.48 -1.75 31.98
C THR A 555 17.82 -2.37 31.58
N TYR A 556 18.58 -2.92 32.53
CA TYR A 556 19.83 -3.64 32.24
C TYR A 556 19.58 -4.84 31.32
N SER A 557 18.64 -5.72 31.66
CA SER A 557 18.32 -6.91 30.85
C SER A 557 17.79 -6.55 29.46
N HIS A 558 16.96 -5.51 29.36
CA HIS A 558 16.48 -5.01 28.07
C HIS A 558 17.63 -4.58 27.17
N MET A 559 18.50 -3.68 27.65
CA MET A 559 19.68 -3.23 26.89
C MET A 559 20.60 -4.41 26.56
N LYS A 560 20.83 -5.32 27.51
CA LYS A 560 21.67 -6.51 27.30
C LYS A 560 21.11 -7.42 26.22
N SER A 561 19.79 -7.61 26.16
CA SER A 561 19.17 -8.43 25.12
C SER A 561 19.29 -7.78 23.74
N LEU A 562 19.11 -6.45 23.67
CA LEU A 562 19.24 -5.68 22.43
C LEU A 562 20.68 -5.65 21.88
N THR A 563 21.71 -5.86 22.71
CA THR A 563 23.10 -5.93 22.20
C THR A 563 23.33 -7.10 21.25
N ARG A 564 22.47 -8.13 21.31
CA ARG A 564 22.53 -9.35 20.50
C ARG A 564 21.62 -9.31 19.28
N SER A 565 20.92 -8.20 19.07
CA SER A 565 20.02 -8.04 17.93
C SER A 565 20.79 -8.15 16.61
N SER A 566 20.34 -9.06 15.76
CA SER A 566 20.80 -9.28 14.39
C SER A 566 19.98 -8.48 13.37
N ALA A 567 18.87 -7.86 13.80
CA ALA A 567 17.99 -7.10 12.93
C ALA A 567 18.67 -5.80 12.43
N ILE A 568 18.65 -5.59 11.11
CA ILE A 568 19.22 -4.40 10.45
C ILE A 568 18.64 -3.09 11.03
N ILE A 569 17.33 -3.08 11.32
CA ILE A 569 16.65 -1.93 11.93
C ILE A 569 17.21 -1.51 13.30
N HIS A 570 17.79 -2.45 14.04
CA HIS A 570 18.26 -2.27 15.41
C HIS A 570 19.78 -2.10 15.50
N ALA A 571 20.53 -2.20 14.41
CA ALA A 571 22.00 -2.14 14.43
C ALA A 571 22.56 -0.95 15.24
N SER A 572 21.97 0.25 15.09
CA SER A 572 22.39 1.43 15.87
C SER A 572 22.02 1.35 17.34
N VAL A 573 20.86 0.77 17.68
CA VAL A 573 20.42 0.57 19.07
C VAL A 573 21.26 -0.50 19.74
N ALA A 574 21.53 -1.61 19.06
CA ALA A 574 22.40 -2.68 19.54
C ALA A 574 23.82 -2.17 19.84
N ALA A 575 24.39 -1.35 18.94
CA ALA A 575 25.67 -0.69 19.18
C ALA A 575 25.63 0.24 20.40
N ALA A 576 24.56 1.02 20.56
CA ALA A 576 24.39 1.90 21.71
C ALA A 576 24.24 1.13 23.03
N CYS A 577 23.44 0.07 23.04
CA CYS A 577 23.29 -0.81 24.20
C CYS A 577 24.59 -1.52 24.56
N ASN A 578 25.42 -1.90 23.58
CA ASN A 578 26.75 -2.49 23.84
C ASN A 578 27.66 -1.56 24.62
N ILE A 579 27.60 -0.25 24.37
CA ILE A 579 28.33 0.75 25.16
C ILE A 579 27.68 0.91 26.54
N ALA A 580 26.35 1.04 26.61
CA ALA A 580 25.64 1.17 27.87
C ALA A 580 25.90 0.03 28.87
N ILE A 581 25.93 -1.22 28.41
CA ILE A 581 26.21 -2.38 29.26
C ILE A 581 27.62 -2.35 29.86
N LYS A 582 28.59 -1.74 29.17
CA LYS A 582 29.96 -1.55 29.70
C LYS A 582 30.04 -0.48 30.79
N ILE A 583 29.11 0.47 30.80
CA ILE A 583 28.99 1.51 31.84
C ILE A 583 28.37 0.92 33.12
N LEU A 584 27.52 -0.09 32.98
CA LEU A 584 26.73 -0.67 34.06
C LEU A 584 27.46 -1.83 34.76
N SER A 585 27.14 -2.04 36.04
CA SER A 585 27.73 -3.14 36.80
C SER A 585 27.21 -4.50 36.31
N PRO A 586 28.09 -5.48 36.03
CA PRO A 586 27.69 -6.86 35.71
C PRO A 586 26.90 -7.55 36.83
N LYS A 587 26.87 -6.99 38.05
CA LYS A 587 26.07 -7.51 39.17
C LYS A 587 24.57 -7.49 38.86
N LEU A 588 24.09 -6.54 38.06
CA LEU A 588 22.68 -6.44 37.66
C LEU A 588 22.21 -7.66 36.85
N ASP A 589 23.14 -8.33 36.17
CA ASP A 589 22.88 -9.55 35.41
C ASP A 589 22.61 -10.77 36.31
N ARG A 590 23.18 -10.77 37.52
CA ARG A 590 23.09 -11.88 38.48
C ARG A 590 21.84 -11.82 39.36
N LEU A 591 21.00 -10.80 39.18
CA LEU A 591 19.75 -10.66 39.91
C LEU A 591 18.77 -11.79 39.53
N SER A 592 18.19 -12.43 40.55
CA SER A 592 17.29 -13.59 40.43
C SER A 592 16.02 -13.32 39.60
N LEU A 593 15.27 -14.38 39.30
CA LEU A 593 13.98 -14.32 38.60
C LEU A 593 12.87 -13.54 39.34
N ARG A 594 13.09 -13.14 40.60
CA ARG A 594 12.17 -12.26 41.35
C ARG A 594 12.24 -10.79 40.91
N PHE A 595 13.26 -10.42 40.15
CA PHE A 595 13.41 -9.09 39.58
C PHE A 595 12.94 -9.06 38.13
N SER A 596 12.36 -7.93 37.74
CA SER A 596 11.83 -7.69 36.41
C SER A 596 12.92 -7.84 35.36
N LYS A 597 12.57 -8.47 34.23
CA LYS A 597 13.45 -8.72 33.10
C LYS A 597 12.74 -8.38 31.80
N ALA A 598 13.52 -8.02 30.79
CA ALA A 598 13.07 -7.94 29.40
C ALA A 598 14.04 -8.73 28.51
N PHE A 599 13.49 -9.43 27.52
CA PHE A 599 14.26 -10.28 26.62
C PHE A 599 13.86 -10.02 25.18
N HIS A 600 14.73 -9.36 24.43
CA HIS A 600 14.63 -9.30 22.99
C HIS A 600 15.40 -10.47 22.35
N VAL A 601 14.73 -11.22 21.49
CA VAL A 601 15.35 -12.25 20.65
C VAL A 601 14.91 -11.99 19.22
N ASP A 602 15.86 -11.92 18.31
CA ASP A 602 15.59 -11.86 16.89
C ASP A 602 16.52 -12.76 16.10
N VAL A 603 16.11 -13.04 14.86
CA VAL A 603 16.93 -13.69 13.85
C VAL A 603 16.67 -13.00 12.52
N TYR A 604 17.74 -12.74 11.77
CA TYR A 604 17.66 -12.19 10.42
C TYR A 604 18.54 -13.00 9.47
N HIS A 605 17.96 -13.44 8.36
CA HIS A 605 18.66 -14.21 7.33
C HIS A 605 18.87 -13.34 6.09
N SER A 606 20.06 -12.74 5.94
CA SER A 606 20.37 -11.78 4.88
C SER A 606 20.06 -12.28 3.46
N PRO A 607 20.38 -13.54 3.07
CA PRO A 607 20.03 -14.02 1.72
C PRO A 607 18.53 -14.04 1.45
N LEU A 608 17.69 -14.30 2.47
CA LEU A 608 16.23 -14.31 2.36
C LEU A 608 15.61 -12.93 2.64
N MET A 609 16.40 -11.99 3.15
CA MET A 609 15.93 -10.67 3.61
C MET A 609 14.73 -10.75 4.57
N LEU A 610 14.65 -11.83 5.34
CA LEU A 610 13.56 -12.15 6.23
C LEU A 610 14.12 -12.30 7.65
N GLY A 611 13.33 -11.85 8.62
CA GLY A 611 13.62 -12.09 10.02
C GLY A 611 12.35 -12.10 10.86
N ALA A 612 12.52 -12.53 12.10
CA ALA A 612 11.48 -12.50 13.12
C ALA A 612 12.08 -11.99 14.42
N ALA A 613 11.26 -11.32 15.22
CA ALA A 613 11.65 -10.82 16.53
C ALA A 613 10.54 -11.07 17.55
N ALA A 614 10.93 -11.35 18.78
CA ALA A 614 10.08 -11.44 19.96
C ALA A 614 10.73 -10.62 21.09
N SER A 615 9.88 -10.02 21.93
CA SER A 615 10.30 -9.13 23.03
C SER A 615 9.48 -9.38 24.27
#